data_AF-A0A935BGK5-F1
#
_entry.id   AF-A0A935BGK5-F1
#
_cell.length_a   1.000
_cell.length_b   1.000
_cell.length_c   1.000
_cell.angle_alpha   90.00
_cell.angle_beta   90.00
_cell.angle_gamma   90.00
#
_symmetry.space_group_name_H-M   'P 1'
#
loop_
_entity.id
_entity.type
_entity.pdbx_description
1 polymer ?
#
loop_
_entity_poly.entity_id
_entity_poly.type
_entity_poly.pdbx_seq_one_letter_code
_entity_poly.pdbx_strand_id
1 'polypeptide(L)'
;MFASSDATLVGNVTLGDGNVTATSLALNTGAVLAVSGNTLTLNGVSLSGAGTLSGAGLVRMQATSTLNAGGTYTAPFEINSGTTTGSGTLGGPLTILSGATLNTSNQSFILDGDLTINAGGTATKTSNTFSAGGANIVNNGTITGGFNFTAVGNSESLRIRHADGSDNDPRRFDHNSDERRNLWEWYCRDLSRIEHRRYSCRRGQYVDGQRSQHFRRRCFYQYRRRKLRTQGTTSVNVGAAFAGSLEVNNGTLTGSGTVSGSLTVLSGATLNTTNQSFIVNGDLTNNGTITKSSNTFTAGGANILNNGTITGGSLNFSRAGTQILSGTGSISSAATILAGSTVALGSNHQLTSLSVSTGGTLNTATFMLFLNGAGTPLAGAGTMLNINITHNGGAAQTVQTAANVTYNQLGIENAAGVTLPAAKPLLRD
;
A
#
# COMPACT_ATOMS: atom_id res chain seq x y z
N MET A 1 9.37 -19.27 -43.12
CA MET A 1 9.17 -17.82 -43.30
C MET A 1 7.79 -17.64 -43.90
N PHE A 2 6.80 -17.16 -43.14
CA PHE A 2 5.48 -16.84 -43.69
C PHE A 2 5.58 -15.46 -44.36
N ALA A 3 5.54 -15.40 -45.68
CA ALA A 3 5.53 -14.14 -46.42
C ALA A 3 4.11 -13.83 -46.90
N SER A 4 3.59 -12.70 -46.43
CA SER A 4 2.57 -11.84 -47.06
C SER A 4 1.20 -12.39 -47.45
N SER A 5 0.60 -13.31 -46.70
CA SER A 5 -0.85 -13.52 -46.75
C SER A 5 -1.41 -13.77 -45.35
N ASP A 6 -2.70 -13.48 -45.15
CA ASP A 6 -3.39 -13.77 -43.90
C ASP A 6 -3.13 -15.22 -43.46
N ALA A 7 -2.51 -15.40 -42.30
CA ALA A 7 -2.12 -16.72 -41.81
C ALA A 7 -3.19 -17.24 -40.85
N THR A 8 -4.07 -18.10 -41.36
CA THR A 8 -5.01 -18.87 -40.53
C THR A 8 -4.40 -20.22 -40.20
N LEU A 9 -4.06 -20.46 -38.94
CA LEU A 9 -3.62 -21.77 -38.48
C LEU A 9 -4.83 -22.63 -38.15
N VAL A 10 -4.94 -23.76 -38.84
CA VAL A 10 -5.94 -24.81 -38.60
C VAL A 10 -5.33 -26.04 -37.91
N GLY A 11 -4.00 -26.11 -37.83
CA GLY A 11 -3.25 -27.20 -37.22
C GLY A 11 -2.17 -26.72 -36.25
N ASN A 12 -1.44 -27.67 -35.66
CA ASN A 12 -0.40 -27.39 -34.69
C ASN A 12 0.87 -26.91 -35.38
N VAL A 13 1.40 -25.77 -34.94
CA VAL A 13 2.65 -25.18 -35.44
C VAL A 13 3.54 -24.87 -34.24
N THR A 14 4.79 -25.32 -34.32
CA THR A 14 5.85 -24.91 -33.40
C THR A 14 6.78 -23.97 -34.15
N LEU A 15 7.01 -22.78 -33.61
CA LEU A 15 8.05 -21.90 -34.16
C LEU A 15 9.42 -22.44 -33.73
N GLY A 16 10.18 -22.95 -34.72
CA GLY A 16 11.61 -23.27 -34.57
C GLY A 16 12.48 -22.01 -34.55
N ASP A 17 13.79 -22.16 -34.74
CA ASP A 17 14.75 -21.05 -34.67
C ASP A 17 14.48 -19.96 -35.72
N GLY A 18 14.29 -18.72 -35.25
CA GLY A 18 14.12 -17.53 -36.09
C GLY A 18 12.94 -16.63 -35.70
N ASN A 19 13.04 -15.35 -36.07
CA ASN A 19 11.96 -14.38 -35.91
C ASN A 19 10.94 -14.54 -37.04
N VAL A 20 9.66 -14.72 -36.70
CA VAL A 20 8.57 -14.74 -37.67
C VAL A 20 7.81 -13.42 -37.60
N THR A 21 7.52 -12.84 -38.77
CA THR A 21 6.63 -11.68 -38.94
C THR A 21 5.42 -12.14 -39.74
N ALA A 22 4.21 -11.95 -39.21
CA ALA A 22 2.94 -12.19 -39.92
C ALA A 22 2.26 -10.85 -40.23
N THR A 23 1.37 -10.78 -41.23
CA THR A 23 0.55 -9.58 -41.55
C THR A 23 -0.86 -9.63 -40.92
N SER A 24 -1.38 -10.84 -40.73
CA SER A 24 -2.49 -11.18 -39.83
C SER A 24 -2.30 -12.61 -39.34
N LEU A 25 -2.71 -12.91 -38.11
CA LEU A 25 -2.56 -14.23 -37.51
C LEU A 25 -3.87 -14.62 -36.81
N ALA A 26 -4.53 -15.64 -37.36
CA ALA A 26 -5.74 -16.22 -36.77
C ALA A 26 -5.47 -17.65 -36.28
N LEU A 27 -5.74 -17.90 -34.99
CA LEU A 27 -5.66 -19.24 -34.40
C LEU A 27 -7.08 -19.82 -34.32
N ASN A 28 -7.41 -20.76 -35.20
CA ASN A 28 -8.71 -21.43 -35.15
C ASN A 28 -8.85 -22.30 -33.90
N THR A 29 -10.09 -22.58 -33.51
CA THR A 29 -10.39 -23.52 -32.43
C THR A 29 -9.66 -24.85 -32.66
N GLY A 30 -8.94 -25.32 -31.65
CA GLY A 30 -8.15 -26.56 -31.72
C GLY A 30 -6.75 -26.40 -32.30
N ALA A 31 -6.41 -25.28 -32.95
CA ALA A 31 -5.04 -25.01 -33.39
C ALA A 31 -4.15 -24.63 -32.20
N VAL A 32 -2.93 -25.15 -32.17
CA VAL A 32 -1.90 -24.79 -31.18
C VAL A 32 -0.72 -24.13 -31.88
N LEU A 33 -0.39 -22.90 -31.47
CA LEU A 33 0.86 -22.23 -31.83
C LEU A 33 1.78 -22.21 -30.61
N ALA A 34 2.85 -23.00 -30.65
CA ALA A 34 3.86 -23.05 -29.60
C ALA A 34 5.06 -22.15 -29.95
N VAL A 35 5.28 -21.10 -29.17
CA VAL A 35 6.45 -20.21 -29.25
C VAL A 35 7.48 -20.70 -28.24
N SER A 36 8.44 -21.52 -28.68
CA SER A 36 9.39 -22.21 -27.78
C SER A 36 10.76 -21.54 -27.79
N GLY A 37 10.99 -20.60 -26.86
CA GLY A 37 12.29 -19.94 -26.67
C GLY A 37 12.64 -18.83 -27.68
N ASN A 38 11.88 -18.68 -28.76
CA ASN A 38 12.04 -17.66 -29.79
C ASN A 38 11.10 -16.46 -29.60
N THR A 39 11.26 -15.40 -30.41
CA THR A 39 10.33 -14.27 -30.44
C THR A 39 9.45 -14.28 -31.70
N LEU A 40 8.14 -14.38 -31.52
CA LEU A 40 7.15 -14.09 -32.57
C LEU A 40 6.89 -12.58 -32.61
N THR A 41 7.18 -11.91 -33.72
CA THR A 41 6.96 -10.46 -33.84
C THR A 41 5.75 -10.16 -34.71
N LEU A 42 4.80 -9.42 -34.16
CA LEU A 42 3.57 -8.96 -34.81
C LEU A 42 3.68 -7.45 -35.02
N ASN A 43 3.97 -7.03 -36.24
CA ASN A 43 4.24 -5.64 -36.59
C ASN A 43 3.08 -5.01 -37.37
N GLY A 44 2.19 -4.29 -36.69
CA GLY A 44 1.02 -3.67 -37.29
C GLY A 44 -0.11 -4.67 -37.56
N VAL A 45 -0.23 -5.69 -36.71
CA VAL A 45 -0.86 -6.97 -37.05
C VAL A 45 -1.91 -7.34 -36.02
N SER A 46 -3.01 -7.91 -36.49
CA SER A 46 -4.06 -8.47 -35.63
C SER A 46 -3.77 -9.94 -35.32
N LEU A 47 -3.67 -10.26 -34.03
CA LEU A 47 -3.73 -11.61 -33.51
C LEU A 47 -5.13 -11.87 -32.97
N SER A 48 -5.81 -12.90 -33.49
CA SER A 48 -7.17 -13.23 -33.09
C SER A 48 -7.43 -14.73 -33.12
N GLY A 49 -8.53 -15.15 -32.51
CA GLY A 49 -9.05 -16.52 -32.60
C GLY A 49 -9.09 -17.27 -31.28
N ALA A 50 -9.76 -18.42 -31.32
CA ALA A 50 -10.07 -19.25 -30.15
C ALA A 50 -9.10 -20.44 -29.95
N GLY A 51 -8.00 -20.49 -30.70
CA GLY A 51 -6.94 -21.48 -30.54
C GLY A 51 -6.07 -21.27 -29.29
N THR A 52 -5.00 -22.04 -29.19
CA THR A 52 -4.03 -21.98 -28.09
C THR A 52 -2.72 -21.36 -28.55
N LEU A 53 -2.24 -20.33 -27.84
CA LEU A 53 -0.90 -19.76 -27.99
C LEU A 53 -0.11 -20.01 -26.70
N SER A 54 0.93 -20.83 -26.76
CA SER A 54 1.65 -21.30 -25.58
C SER A 54 3.16 -21.33 -25.80
N GLY A 55 3.91 -21.68 -24.75
CA GLY A 55 5.38 -21.80 -24.78
C GLY A 55 6.08 -20.69 -24.01
N ALA A 56 7.40 -20.87 -23.83
CA ALA A 56 8.24 -19.96 -23.05
C ALA A 56 8.84 -18.80 -23.86
N GLY A 57 8.67 -18.82 -25.19
CA GLY A 57 9.13 -17.76 -26.09
C GLY A 57 8.21 -16.54 -26.06
N LEU A 58 8.72 -15.42 -26.56
CA LEU A 58 8.08 -14.12 -26.45
C LEU A 58 7.16 -13.83 -27.65
N VAL A 59 5.99 -13.27 -27.39
CA VAL A 59 5.11 -12.69 -28.42
C VAL A 59 5.23 -11.17 -28.34
N ARG A 60 5.93 -10.59 -29.31
CA ARG A 60 6.18 -9.15 -29.40
C ARG A 60 5.16 -8.50 -30.31
N MET A 61 4.49 -7.47 -29.83
CA MET A 61 3.59 -6.61 -30.60
C MET A 61 4.23 -5.24 -30.81
N GLN A 62 4.12 -4.70 -32.01
CA GLN A 62 4.66 -3.39 -32.37
C GLN A 62 3.81 -2.69 -33.43
N ALA A 63 4.02 -1.38 -33.62
CA ALA A 63 3.16 -0.51 -34.43
C ALA A 63 1.68 -0.59 -33.99
N THR A 64 0.74 -0.27 -34.87
CA THR A 64 -0.70 -0.33 -34.58
C THR A 64 -1.21 -1.75 -34.74
N SER A 65 -1.42 -2.46 -33.63
CA SER A 65 -1.76 -3.88 -33.63
C SER A 65 -3.05 -4.17 -32.85
N THR A 66 -3.64 -5.34 -33.05
CA THR A 66 -4.81 -5.79 -32.26
C THR A 66 -4.51 -7.15 -31.63
N LEU A 67 -4.81 -7.30 -30.34
CA LEU A 67 -4.78 -8.57 -29.62
C LEU A 67 -6.19 -8.91 -29.19
N ASN A 68 -6.78 -9.92 -29.82
CA ASN A 68 -8.05 -10.50 -29.39
C ASN A 68 -7.83 -11.92 -28.84
N ALA A 69 -7.52 -11.99 -27.55
CA ALA A 69 -7.23 -13.23 -26.84
C ALA A 69 -8.53 -14.00 -26.49
N GLY A 70 -9.19 -14.52 -27.52
CA GLY A 70 -10.44 -15.29 -27.40
C GLY A 70 -10.26 -16.78 -27.08
N GLY A 71 -9.02 -17.27 -27.02
CA GLY A 71 -8.67 -18.66 -26.71
C GLY A 71 -7.73 -18.77 -25.51
N THR A 72 -6.86 -19.80 -25.50
CA THR A 72 -5.90 -20.02 -24.38
C THR A 72 -4.53 -19.40 -24.71
N TYR A 73 -4.22 -18.24 -24.15
CA TYR A 73 -3.03 -17.47 -24.48
C TYR A 73 -2.10 -17.38 -23.26
N THR A 74 -1.13 -18.30 -23.15
CA THR A 74 -0.27 -18.45 -21.97
C THR A 74 1.19 -18.08 -22.21
N ALA A 75 1.59 -17.86 -23.47
CA ALA A 75 2.93 -17.37 -23.80
C ALA A 75 3.18 -15.95 -23.22
N PRO A 76 4.41 -15.58 -22.87
CA PRO A 76 4.78 -14.21 -22.54
C PRO A 76 4.50 -13.21 -23.68
N PHE A 77 3.95 -12.05 -23.35
CA PHE A 77 3.70 -10.94 -24.28
C PHE A 77 4.52 -9.69 -23.95
N GLU A 78 4.93 -8.98 -25.00
CA GLU A 78 5.57 -7.67 -24.92
C GLU A 78 4.96 -6.72 -25.95
N ILE A 79 4.52 -5.54 -25.52
CA ILE A 79 4.15 -4.43 -26.41
C ILE A 79 5.38 -3.53 -26.49
N ASN A 80 6.10 -3.64 -27.61
CA ASN A 80 7.43 -3.04 -27.79
C ASN A 80 7.35 -1.58 -28.25
N SER A 81 6.39 -1.24 -29.13
CA SER A 81 6.17 0.13 -29.61
C SER A 81 4.77 0.29 -30.20
N GLY A 82 4.34 1.53 -30.44
CA GLY A 82 3.05 1.81 -31.07
C GLY A 82 1.87 1.59 -30.13
N THR A 83 0.70 1.25 -30.68
CA THR A 83 -0.52 1.03 -29.91
C THR A 83 -1.10 -0.35 -30.20
N THR A 84 -1.23 -1.17 -29.18
CA THR A 84 -1.96 -2.44 -29.24
C THR A 84 -3.36 -2.26 -28.67
N THR A 85 -4.39 -2.55 -29.45
CA THR A 85 -5.76 -2.64 -28.95
C THR A 85 -5.99 -4.04 -28.37
N GLY A 86 -6.27 -4.16 -27.07
CA GLY A 86 -6.38 -5.45 -26.38
C GLY A 86 -7.81 -5.82 -25.97
N SER A 87 -8.21 -7.07 -26.22
CA SER A 87 -9.44 -7.69 -25.71
C SER A 87 -9.25 -9.18 -25.36
N GLY A 88 -10.14 -9.72 -24.53
CA GLY A 88 -10.15 -11.13 -24.14
C GLY A 88 -9.36 -11.42 -22.86
N THR A 89 -8.94 -12.67 -22.69
CA THR A 89 -8.20 -13.13 -21.51
C THR A 89 -6.79 -13.57 -21.87
N LEU A 90 -5.79 -12.95 -21.27
CA LEU A 90 -4.38 -13.28 -21.41
C LEU A 90 -3.87 -13.99 -20.15
N GLY A 91 -3.54 -15.27 -20.28
CA GLY A 91 -3.01 -16.09 -19.18
C GLY A 91 -1.51 -15.91 -18.93
N GLY A 92 -0.76 -15.50 -19.96
CA GLY A 92 0.68 -15.26 -19.88
C GLY A 92 1.04 -13.88 -19.32
N PRO A 93 2.29 -13.67 -18.88
CA PRO A 93 2.74 -12.35 -18.42
C PRO A 93 2.75 -11.33 -19.57
N LEU A 94 2.47 -10.07 -19.26
CA LEU A 94 2.45 -8.95 -20.21
C LEU A 94 3.39 -7.84 -19.78
N THR A 95 4.25 -7.39 -20.69
CA THR A 95 5.12 -6.22 -20.53
C THR A 95 4.77 -5.12 -21.54
N ILE A 96 4.67 -3.87 -21.10
CA ILE A 96 4.49 -2.68 -21.95
C ILE A 96 5.76 -1.85 -21.86
N LEU A 97 6.47 -1.65 -22.98
CA LEU A 97 7.73 -0.91 -23.02
C LEU A 97 7.54 0.61 -23.15
N SER A 98 8.64 1.34 -23.00
CA SER A 98 8.68 2.80 -23.18
C SER A 98 8.23 3.20 -24.59
N GLY A 99 7.33 4.18 -24.69
CA GLY A 99 6.79 4.64 -25.97
C GLY A 99 5.72 3.71 -26.57
N ALA A 100 5.32 2.67 -25.85
CA ALA A 100 4.29 1.73 -26.29
C ALA A 100 2.99 1.91 -25.48
N THR A 101 1.86 1.62 -26.11
CA THR A 101 0.53 1.79 -25.51
C THR A 101 -0.29 0.50 -25.62
N LEU A 102 -0.83 0.02 -24.49
CA LEU A 102 -1.98 -0.89 -24.47
C LEU A 102 -3.26 -0.08 -24.36
N ASN A 103 -4.13 -0.17 -25.35
CA ASN A 103 -5.44 0.46 -25.35
C ASN A 103 -6.53 -0.62 -25.22
N THR A 104 -7.26 -0.63 -24.11
CA THR A 104 -8.41 -1.53 -23.93
C THR A 104 -9.72 -0.74 -23.90
N SER A 105 -9.71 0.48 -24.42
CA SER A 105 -10.90 1.33 -24.51
C SER A 105 -11.96 0.62 -25.35
N ASN A 106 -13.18 0.53 -24.82
CA ASN A 106 -14.31 -0.20 -25.40
C ASN A 106 -14.18 -1.73 -25.44
N GLN A 107 -13.15 -2.32 -24.81
CA GLN A 107 -12.96 -3.77 -24.77
C GLN A 107 -12.79 -4.27 -23.32
N SER A 108 -13.28 -5.47 -23.03
CA SER A 108 -12.93 -6.17 -21.79
C SER A 108 -11.60 -6.89 -21.98
N PHE A 109 -10.65 -6.63 -21.09
CA PHE A 109 -9.32 -7.26 -21.08
C PHE A 109 -9.00 -7.76 -19.68
N ILE A 110 -8.77 -9.07 -19.59
CA ILE A 110 -8.41 -9.75 -18.34
C ILE A 110 -7.00 -10.29 -18.54
N LEU A 111 -6.10 -9.94 -17.64
CA LEU A 111 -4.74 -10.44 -17.62
C LEU A 111 -4.56 -11.30 -16.38
N ASP A 112 -4.55 -12.62 -16.52
CA ASP A 112 -4.30 -13.53 -15.39
C ASP A 112 -2.80 -13.67 -15.08
N GLY A 113 -1.93 -13.34 -16.05
CA GLY A 113 -0.48 -13.30 -15.87
C GLY A 113 0.03 -12.02 -15.18
N ASP A 114 1.34 -12.01 -14.90
CA ASP A 114 2.02 -10.83 -14.33
C ASP A 114 1.94 -9.62 -15.29
N LEU A 115 1.80 -8.42 -14.73
CA LEU A 115 1.79 -7.16 -15.50
C LEU A 115 3.04 -6.35 -15.20
N THR A 116 3.73 -5.89 -16.24
CA THR A 116 4.78 -4.87 -16.13
C THR A 116 4.53 -3.73 -17.11
N ILE A 117 4.43 -2.50 -16.62
CA ILE A 117 4.41 -1.29 -17.43
C ILE A 117 5.71 -0.54 -17.16
N ASN A 118 6.59 -0.44 -18.15
CA ASN A 118 7.86 0.25 -18.00
C ASN A 118 7.68 1.78 -18.02
N ALA A 119 8.69 2.50 -17.55
CA ALA A 119 8.73 3.96 -17.65
C ALA A 119 8.54 4.39 -19.11
N GLY A 120 7.65 5.36 -19.33
CA GLY A 120 7.26 5.82 -20.66
C GLY A 120 6.26 4.92 -21.41
N GLY A 121 5.91 3.75 -20.86
CA GLY A 121 4.82 2.90 -21.38
C GLY A 121 3.45 3.37 -20.87
N THR A 122 2.39 3.08 -21.62
CA THR A 122 1.03 3.54 -21.30
C THR A 122 0.02 2.39 -21.35
N ALA A 123 -0.87 2.31 -20.35
CA ALA A 123 -2.08 1.51 -20.40
C ALA A 123 -3.31 2.42 -20.28
N THR A 124 -4.22 2.34 -21.25
CA THR A 124 -5.38 3.24 -21.35
C THR A 124 -6.69 2.47 -21.41
N LYS A 125 -7.67 2.96 -20.66
CA LYS A 125 -9.05 2.46 -20.58
C LYS A 125 -10.03 3.62 -20.40
N THR A 126 -11.05 3.71 -21.25
CA THR A 126 -12.16 4.68 -21.10
C THR A 126 -13.47 4.04 -20.65
N SER A 127 -13.72 2.78 -21.02
CA SER A 127 -15.00 2.07 -20.88
C SER A 127 -14.73 0.56 -20.84
N ASN A 128 -15.51 -0.22 -20.06
CA ASN A 128 -15.40 -1.68 -19.81
C ASN A 128 -14.48 -2.12 -18.65
N THR A 129 -14.04 -3.38 -18.64
CA THR A 129 -13.26 -3.98 -17.54
C THR A 129 -11.82 -4.20 -17.99
N PHE A 130 -10.87 -3.62 -17.26
CA PHE A 130 -9.48 -4.05 -17.27
C PHE A 130 -9.19 -4.65 -15.91
N SER A 131 -8.77 -5.91 -15.87
CA SER A 131 -8.36 -6.58 -14.64
C SER A 131 -6.97 -7.17 -14.83
N ALA A 132 -6.04 -6.88 -13.93
CA ALA A 132 -4.78 -7.60 -13.83
C ALA A 132 -4.78 -8.49 -12.56
N GLY A 133 -4.61 -9.78 -12.81
CA GLY A 133 -4.78 -10.94 -11.94
C GLY A 133 -3.48 -11.55 -11.43
N GLY A 134 -2.37 -11.28 -12.13
CA GLY A 134 -1.06 -11.91 -11.88
C GLY A 134 -0.50 -11.70 -10.48
N ALA A 135 0.49 -12.54 -10.16
CA ALA A 135 1.14 -12.52 -8.87
C ALA A 135 1.96 -11.23 -8.68
N ASN A 136 2.54 -10.70 -9.76
CA ASN A 136 3.31 -9.47 -9.75
C ASN A 136 2.70 -8.45 -10.71
N ILE A 137 2.39 -7.27 -10.17
CA ILE A 137 1.96 -6.11 -10.95
C ILE A 137 2.95 -5.00 -10.67
N VAL A 138 3.69 -4.58 -11.70
CA VAL A 138 4.68 -3.52 -11.67
C VAL A 138 4.21 -2.43 -12.63
N ASN A 139 3.82 -1.28 -12.10
CA ASN A 139 3.63 -0.09 -12.92
C ASN A 139 4.81 0.86 -12.67
N ASN A 140 5.50 1.27 -13.73
CA ASN A 140 6.46 2.36 -13.75
C ASN A 140 6.08 3.40 -14.84
N GLY A 141 4.98 3.19 -15.56
CA GLY A 141 4.51 4.03 -16.65
C GLY A 141 3.19 4.73 -16.34
N THR A 142 2.45 5.08 -17.38
CA THR A 142 1.18 5.81 -17.29
C THR A 142 0.00 4.85 -17.31
N ILE A 143 -0.96 5.05 -16.40
CA ILE A 143 -2.25 4.36 -16.41
C ILE A 143 -3.35 5.42 -16.52
N THR A 144 -4.18 5.33 -17.56
CA THR A 144 -5.27 6.27 -17.82
C THR A 144 -6.60 5.54 -17.80
N GLY A 145 -7.50 5.85 -16.85
CA GLY A 145 -8.77 5.14 -16.66
C GLY A 145 -8.87 4.43 -15.31
N GLY A 146 -10.05 3.94 -14.93
CA GLY A 146 -10.22 3.16 -13.70
C GLY A 146 -9.78 1.71 -13.87
N PHE A 147 -8.67 1.30 -13.25
CA PHE A 147 -8.12 -0.06 -13.35
C PHE A 147 -8.53 -0.89 -12.13
N ASN A 148 -8.97 -2.14 -12.36
CA ASN A 148 -9.20 -3.10 -11.28
C ASN A 148 -7.95 -3.98 -11.15
N PHE A 149 -7.35 -4.01 -9.96
CA PHE A 149 -6.25 -4.91 -9.66
C PHE A 149 -6.75 -5.99 -8.71
N THR A 150 -6.83 -7.22 -9.19
CA THR A 150 -7.31 -8.36 -8.41
C THR A 150 -6.13 -9.29 -8.22
N ALA A 151 -5.36 -9.15 -7.14
CA ALA A 151 -4.24 -10.07 -6.93
C ALA A 151 -4.76 -11.51 -6.66
N VAL A 152 -4.68 -12.39 -7.66
CA VAL A 152 -5.04 -13.81 -7.53
C VAL A 152 -3.75 -14.61 -7.44
N GLY A 153 -3.19 -14.70 -6.24
CA GLY A 153 -1.97 -15.47 -6.03
C GLY A 153 -1.29 -15.17 -4.70
N ASN A 154 -0.29 -15.98 -4.38
CA ASN A 154 0.54 -15.89 -3.18
C ASN A 154 1.51 -14.70 -3.23
N SER A 155 1.09 -13.58 -3.81
CA SER A 155 1.87 -12.38 -4.05
C SER A 155 2.36 -11.82 -2.72
N GLU A 156 3.68 -11.88 -2.52
CA GLU A 156 4.30 -11.42 -1.28
C GLU A 156 4.24 -9.90 -1.11
N SER A 157 3.92 -9.11 -2.14
CA SER A 157 3.71 -7.65 -2.10
C SER A 157 3.08 -7.15 -3.41
N LEU A 158 2.04 -6.33 -3.35
CA LEU A 158 1.64 -5.46 -4.49
C LEU A 158 2.45 -4.17 -4.39
N ARG A 159 3.34 -3.91 -5.36
CA ARG A 159 4.13 -2.66 -5.45
C ARG A 159 3.63 -1.81 -6.61
N ILE A 160 2.98 -0.69 -6.29
CA ILE A 160 2.67 0.34 -7.29
C ILE A 160 3.79 1.38 -7.20
N ARG A 161 4.60 1.51 -8.27
CA ARG A 161 5.67 2.51 -8.39
C ARG A 161 5.20 3.63 -9.32
N HIS A 162 5.72 4.83 -9.13
CA HIS A 162 5.60 5.92 -10.10
C HIS A 162 7.03 6.38 -10.41
N ALA A 163 7.30 6.75 -11.66
CA ALA A 163 8.64 7.12 -12.09
C ALA A 163 8.97 8.56 -11.66
N ASP A 164 9.62 8.73 -10.52
CA ASP A 164 10.63 9.79 -10.35
C ASP A 164 12.01 9.09 -10.27
N GLY A 165 12.88 9.40 -11.22
CA GLY A 165 14.11 8.65 -11.51
C GLY A 165 15.23 8.79 -10.49
N SER A 166 14.94 8.65 -9.19
CA SER A 166 15.94 8.67 -8.12
C SER A 166 15.73 7.52 -7.14
N ASP A 167 16.14 6.31 -7.53
CA ASP A 167 16.23 5.19 -6.59
C ASP A 167 17.63 4.57 -6.63
N ASN A 168 18.46 5.01 -5.67
CA ASN A 168 19.54 4.21 -5.13
C ASN A 168 18.94 3.26 -4.07
N ASP A 169 18.44 2.09 -4.49
CA ASP A 169 18.03 1.02 -3.57
C ASP A 169 19.14 -0.06 -3.46
N PRO A 170 19.92 -0.09 -2.37
CA PRO A 170 20.83 -1.18 -2.09
C PRO A 170 20.02 -2.34 -1.47
N ARG A 171 19.64 -3.31 -2.30
CA ARG A 171 19.21 -4.65 -1.86
C ARG A 171 20.35 -5.43 -1.20
N ARG A 172 20.87 -4.95 -0.07
CA ARG A 172 21.70 -5.71 0.87
C ARG A 172 20.84 -6.10 2.07
N PHE A 173 21.10 -7.31 2.57
CA PHE A 173 20.57 -7.80 3.84
C PHE A 173 20.63 -6.71 4.91
N ASP A 174 19.49 -6.46 5.56
CA ASP A 174 19.41 -5.62 6.75
C ASP A 174 20.28 -6.25 7.85
N HIS A 175 21.44 -5.63 8.08
CA HIS A 175 22.49 -6.08 8.99
C HIS A 175 22.28 -5.58 10.42
N ASN A 176 21.16 -4.92 10.74
CA ASN A 176 21.07 -4.08 11.94
C ASN A 176 20.17 -4.66 13.05
N SER A 177 20.17 -5.97 13.27
CA SER A 177 19.74 -6.51 14.56
C SER A 177 20.73 -7.54 15.08
N ASP A 178 21.67 -7.08 15.92
CA ASP A 178 22.69 -7.93 16.56
C ASP A 178 22.06 -9.09 17.36
N GLU A 179 20.83 -8.91 17.86
CA GLU A 179 20.07 -9.97 18.54
C GLU A 179 19.73 -11.17 17.64
N ARG A 180 19.49 -10.95 16.34
CA ARG A 180 19.16 -12.05 15.40
C ARG A 180 20.39 -12.75 14.87
N ARG A 181 21.53 -12.03 14.78
CA ARG A 181 22.83 -12.62 14.43
C ARG A 181 23.30 -13.58 15.52
N ASN A 182 23.17 -13.18 16.78
CA ASN A 182 23.59 -13.99 17.92
C ASN A 182 22.78 -15.28 18.07
N LEU A 183 21.47 -15.27 17.75
CA LEU A 183 20.64 -16.48 17.76
C LEU A 183 21.01 -17.46 16.63
N TRP A 184 21.43 -16.94 15.47
CA TRP A 184 21.87 -17.77 14.35
C TRP A 184 23.29 -18.32 14.56
N GLU A 185 24.21 -17.50 15.05
CA GLU A 185 25.57 -17.91 15.42
C GLU A 185 25.58 -18.91 16.59
N TRP A 186 24.64 -18.80 17.54
CA TRP A 186 24.47 -19.77 18.63
C TRP A 186 24.00 -21.14 18.11
N TYR A 187 23.12 -21.18 17.10
CA TYR A 187 22.62 -22.42 16.52
C TYR A 187 23.66 -23.14 15.66
N CYS A 188 24.66 -22.43 15.13
CA CYS A 188 25.71 -22.96 14.25
C CYS A 188 27.03 -23.31 14.96
N ARG A 189 27.02 -23.52 16.29
CA ARG A 189 28.23 -23.61 17.13
C ARG A 189 29.12 -24.85 16.98
N ASP A 190 28.91 -25.68 15.97
CA ASP A 190 29.82 -26.77 15.66
C ASP A 190 30.00 -26.88 14.15
N LEU A 191 31.13 -26.36 13.67
CA LEU A 191 31.91 -26.76 12.48
C LEU A 191 32.92 -25.65 12.15
N SER A 192 34.20 -25.99 12.28
CA SER A 192 35.39 -25.15 12.14
C SER A 192 35.71 -24.68 10.70
N ARG A 193 34.72 -24.29 9.89
CA ARG A 193 34.95 -23.70 8.55
C ARG A 193 33.81 -22.74 8.16
N ILE A 194 34.01 -21.44 8.36
CA ILE A 194 33.13 -20.40 7.82
C ILE A 194 33.90 -19.61 6.75
N GLU A 195 33.66 -19.93 5.48
CA GLU A 195 34.02 -19.06 4.34
C GLU A 195 32.77 -18.31 3.84
N HIS A 196 33.01 -17.06 3.44
CA HIS A 196 32.06 -15.94 3.27
C HIS A 196 30.93 -16.05 2.22
N ARG A 197 30.67 -17.20 1.60
CA ARG A 197 29.61 -17.29 0.57
C ARG A 197 28.98 -18.68 0.47
N ARG A 198 27.90 -18.96 1.22
CA ARG A 198 26.87 -19.91 0.78
C ARG A 198 25.46 -19.50 1.19
N TYR A 199 24.56 -19.65 0.21
CA TYR A 199 23.10 -19.58 0.31
C TYR A 199 22.56 -20.80 1.08
N SER A 200 21.51 -20.64 1.89
CA SER A 200 20.73 -21.79 2.38
C SER A 200 19.89 -22.34 1.22
N CYS A 201 20.23 -23.55 0.77
CA CYS A 201 19.63 -24.31 -0.33
C CYS A 201 19.65 -23.63 -1.72
N ARG A 202 20.48 -24.20 -2.62
CA ARG A 202 20.43 -23.94 -4.07
C ARG A 202 19.08 -24.43 -4.61
N ARG A 203 18.37 -23.55 -5.31
CA ARG A 203 17.17 -23.87 -6.10
C ARG A 203 17.58 -24.82 -7.23
N GLY A 204 17.00 -26.02 -7.28
CA GLY A 204 17.10 -26.92 -8.43
C GLY A 204 17.86 -28.22 -8.22
N GLN A 205 17.47 -29.05 -7.25
CA GLN A 205 17.58 -30.52 -7.33
C GLN A 205 16.38 -31.11 -6.57
N TYR A 206 15.30 -31.40 -7.30
CA TYR A 206 14.31 -32.35 -6.83
C TYR A 206 14.85 -33.73 -7.19
N VAL A 207 15.40 -34.42 -6.19
CA VAL A 207 15.62 -35.86 -6.24
C VAL A 207 14.73 -36.45 -5.15
N ASP A 208 14.01 -37.50 -5.51
CA ASP A 208 12.93 -38.16 -4.79
C ASP A 208 12.87 -37.98 -3.26
N GLY A 209 11.74 -37.45 -2.79
CA GLY A 209 11.15 -37.83 -1.50
C GLY A 209 11.80 -37.34 -0.20
N GLN A 210 12.91 -36.60 -0.21
CA GLN A 210 13.57 -36.14 1.03
C GLN A 210 13.24 -34.67 1.35
N ARG A 211 12.60 -34.47 2.52
CA ARG A 211 12.11 -33.19 3.05
C ARG A 211 13.27 -32.29 3.47
N SER A 212 13.14 -30.96 3.33
CA SER A 212 14.10 -29.98 3.85
C SER A 212 14.27 -30.14 5.37
N GLN A 213 15.44 -30.59 5.82
CA GLN A 213 15.66 -31.04 7.20
C GLN A 213 15.98 -29.90 8.20
N HIS A 214 16.12 -28.65 7.74
CA HIS A 214 16.61 -27.56 8.60
C HIS A 214 15.54 -26.69 9.25
N PHE A 215 14.26 -26.80 8.84
CA PHE A 215 13.18 -26.00 9.44
C PHE A 215 11.93 -26.85 9.64
N ARG A 216 11.35 -26.81 10.85
CA ARG A 216 10.03 -27.40 11.11
C ARG A 216 8.98 -26.64 10.29
N ARG A 217 8.05 -27.38 9.66
CA ARG A 217 6.93 -26.86 8.81
C ARG A 217 6.17 -25.66 9.38
N ARG A 218 6.16 -25.47 10.70
CA ARG A 218 5.48 -24.34 11.37
C ARG A 218 6.25 -23.01 11.35
N CYS A 219 7.52 -22.99 10.99
CA CYS A 219 8.29 -21.74 10.90
C CYS A 219 8.29 -21.10 9.49
N PHE A 220 7.82 -21.81 8.46
CA PHE A 220 7.78 -21.29 7.09
C PHE A 220 6.50 -20.49 6.77
N TYR A 221 5.48 -20.61 7.62
CA TYR A 221 4.26 -19.80 7.56
C TYR A 221 4.20 -18.89 8.79
N GLN A 222 5.19 -18.03 8.97
CA GLN A 222 4.85 -16.77 9.61
C GLN A 222 3.82 -16.11 8.68
N TYR A 223 2.66 -15.77 9.22
CA TYR A 223 1.68 -14.90 8.59
C TYR A 223 2.40 -13.64 8.08
N ARG A 224 2.92 -13.67 6.85
CA ARG A 224 3.44 -12.50 6.16
C ARG A 224 2.21 -11.66 5.84
N ARG A 225 1.84 -10.80 6.79
CA ARG A 225 0.75 -9.84 6.63
C ARG A 225 1.02 -9.10 5.31
N ARG A 226 0.09 -9.24 4.37
CA ARG A 226 0.19 -8.65 3.03
C ARG A 226 0.48 -7.16 3.19
N LYS A 227 1.53 -6.65 2.56
CA LYS A 227 1.89 -5.23 2.62
C LYS A 227 1.63 -4.59 1.25
N LEU A 228 0.76 -3.59 1.21
CA LEU A 228 0.60 -2.72 0.04
C LEU A 228 1.55 -1.53 0.22
N ARG A 229 2.46 -1.31 -0.73
CA ARG A 229 3.38 -0.17 -0.71
C ARG A 229 3.06 0.75 -1.88
N THR A 230 2.86 2.03 -1.57
CA THR A 230 2.57 3.10 -2.53
C THR A 230 3.76 4.06 -2.64
N GLN A 231 4.00 4.58 -3.83
CA GLN A 231 5.10 5.50 -4.15
C GLN A 231 4.65 6.51 -5.22
N GLY A 232 5.15 7.74 -5.13
CA GLY A 232 4.75 8.84 -6.01
C GLY A 232 3.29 9.25 -5.81
N THR A 233 2.68 9.84 -6.82
CA THR A 233 1.27 10.27 -6.74
C THR A 233 0.35 9.10 -7.07
N THR A 234 -0.34 8.57 -6.06
CA THR A 234 -1.20 7.38 -6.19
C THR A 234 -2.55 7.62 -5.52
N SER A 235 -3.56 6.89 -5.99
CA SER A 235 -4.88 6.87 -5.36
C SER A 235 -5.26 5.43 -5.03
N VAL A 236 -5.64 5.18 -3.78
CA VAL A 236 -6.12 3.86 -3.33
C VAL A 236 -7.48 4.05 -2.65
N ASN A 237 -8.52 3.47 -3.24
CA ASN A 237 -9.82 3.38 -2.61
C ASN A 237 -10.03 1.97 -2.06
N VAL A 238 -10.02 1.83 -0.74
CA VAL A 238 -10.19 0.56 -0.05
C VAL A 238 -11.70 0.32 0.15
N GLY A 239 -12.36 -0.15 -0.91
CA GLY A 239 -13.82 -0.37 -0.91
C GLY A 239 -14.27 -1.42 0.12
N ALA A 240 -13.58 -2.57 0.17
CA ALA A 240 -13.72 -3.55 1.25
C ALA A 240 -12.48 -3.50 2.17
N ALA A 241 -12.66 -3.78 3.46
CA ALA A 241 -11.59 -3.64 4.45
C ALA A 241 -10.31 -4.39 4.02
N PHE A 242 -9.22 -3.65 3.86
CA PHE A 242 -7.93 -4.21 3.45
C PHE A 242 -7.26 -4.89 4.66
N ALA A 243 -7.21 -6.21 4.64
CA ALA A 243 -6.64 -7.01 5.73
C ALA A 243 -5.11 -6.86 5.91
N GLY A 244 -4.43 -6.31 4.91
CA GLY A 244 -2.98 -6.11 4.92
C GLY A 244 -2.53 -4.82 5.61
N SER A 245 -1.23 -4.66 5.78
CA SER A 245 -0.62 -3.40 6.18
C SER A 245 -0.44 -2.48 4.97
N LEU A 246 -0.64 -1.19 5.15
CA LEU A 246 -0.43 -0.16 4.12
C LEU A 246 0.84 0.63 4.45
N GLU A 247 1.71 0.83 3.46
CA GLU A 247 2.85 1.72 3.55
C GLU A 247 2.81 2.78 2.47
N VAL A 248 2.90 4.04 2.87
CA VAL A 248 3.15 5.18 2.00
C VAL A 248 4.63 5.47 2.06
N ASN A 249 5.37 5.05 1.03
CA ASN A 249 6.82 5.06 1.07
C ASN A 249 7.43 6.38 0.61
N ASN A 250 6.90 6.97 -0.46
CA ASN A 250 7.31 8.28 -0.97
C ASN A 250 6.14 8.89 -1.77
N GLY A 251 6.15 10.21 -2.00
CA GLY A 251 5.11 10.91 -2.76
C GLY A 251 3.79 11.04 -1.99
N THR A 252 2.68 11.16 -2.73
CA THR A 252 1.35 11.43 -2.16
C THR A 252 0.39 10.29 -2.46
N LEU A 253 -0.10 9.61 -1.42
CA LEU A 253 -1.23 8.70 -1.52
C LEU A 253 -2.53 9.45 -1.21
N THR A 254 -3.47 9.49 -2.15
CA THR A 254 -4.86 9.86 -1.89
C THR A 254 -5.65 8.62 -1.52
N GLY A 255 -6.12 8.51 -0.28
CA GLY A 255 -6.67 7.29 0.29
C GLY A 255 -8.05 7.44 0.93
N SER A 256 -8.92 6.44 0.76
CA SER A 256 -10.19 6.30 1.49
C SER A 256 -10.45 4.85 1.90
N GLY A 257 -11.24 4.65 2.96
CA GLY A 257 -11.71 3.32 3.40
C GLY A 257 -11.01 2.79 4.66
N THR A 258 -11.05 1.46 4.84
CA THR A 258 -10.60 0.80 6.07
C THR A 258 -9.40 -0.10 5.84
N VAL A 259 -8.29 0.20 6.51
CA VAL A 259 -7.11 -0.66 6.63
C VAL A 259 -7.20 -1.42 7.94
N SER A 260 -7.42 -2.74 7.86
CA SER A 260 -7.47 -3.59 9.05
C SER A 260 -6.07 -3.92 9.60
N GLY A 261 -5.03 -3.86 8.76
CA GLY A 261 -3.63 -3.96 9.19
C GLY A 261 -3.05 -2.64 9.69
N SER A 262 -1.74 -2.61 9.86
CA SER A 262 -1.02 -1.39 10.28
C SER A 262 -0.87 -0.39 9.13
N LEU A 263 -0.80 0.89 9.46
CA LEU A 263 -0.43 1.95 8.51
C LEU A 263 0.94 2.52 8.86
N THR A 264 1.81 2.62 7.86
CA THR A 264 3.08 3.35 7.96
C THR A 264 3.14 4.44 6.89
N VAL A 265 3.35 5.69 7.30
CA VAL A 265 3.68 6.80 6.40
C VAL A 265 5.13 7.17 6.65
N LEU A 266 5.99 7.00 5.65
CA LEU A 266 7.42 7.28 5.79
C LEU A 266 7.73 8.78 5.68
N SER A 267 8.93 9.15 6.10
CA SER A 267 9.42 10.52 5.96
C SER A 267 9.44 10.95 4.50
N GLY A 268 9.03 12.19 4.23
CA GLY A 268 8.86 12.73 2.87
C GLY A 268 7.58 12.27 2.15
N ALA A 269 6.85 11.28 2.68
CA ALA A 269 5.60 10.83 2.11
C ALA A 269 4.38 11.55 2.71
N THR A 270 3.33 11.67 1.91
CA THR A 270 2.04 12.26 2.31
C THR A 270 0.91 11.26 2.13
N LEU A 271 0.13 11.01 3.20
CA LEU A 271 -1.20 10.41 3.10
C LEU A 271 -2.23 11.54 3.12
N ASN A 272 -2.96 11.68 2.01
CA ASN A 272 -4.04 12.63 1.86
C ASN A 272 -5.38 11.89 1.90
N THR A 273 -6.21 12.14 2.90
CA THR A 273 -7.53 11.51 3.05
C THR A 273 -8.66 12.49 2.73
N THR A 274 -8.45 13.36 1.74
CA THR A 274 -9.44 14.35 1.31
C THR A 274 -10.70 13.67 0.79
N ASN A 275 -11.85 14.27 1.12
CA ASN A 275 -13.22 13.90 0.72
C ASN A 275 -13.86 12.61 1.28
N GLN A 276 -13.14 11.71 1.95
CA GLN A 276 -13.75 10.56 2.65
C GLN A 276 -13.04 10.21 3.98
N SER A 277 -13.75 9.50 4.87
CA SER A 277 -13.17 8.97 6.11
C SER A 277 -12.13 7.88 5.83
N PHE A 278 -11.10 7.82 6.66
CA PHE A 278 -10.06 6.80 6.60
C PHE A 278 -9.90 6.14 7.96
N ILE A 279 -9.94 4.82 8.00
CA ILE A 279 -9.90 4.04 9.24
C ILE A 279 -8.69 3.12 9.21
N VAL A 280 -7.89 3.13 10.28
CA VAL A 280 -6.78 2.18 10.49
C VAL A 280 -7.05 1.41 11.77
N ASN A 281 -7.40 0.12 11.66
CA ASN A 281 -7.65 -0.72 12.84
C ASN A 281 -6.35 -1.30 13.43
N GLY A 282 -5.27 -1.37 12.65
CA GLY A 282 -3.94 -1.71 13.16
C GLY A 282 -3.17 -0.50 13.67
N ASP A 283 -1.94 -0.74 14.13
CA ASP A 283 -1.06 0.32 14.63
C ASP A 283 -0.73 1.36 13.55
N LEU A 284 -0.60 2.62 13.98
CA LEU A 284 -0.24 3.75 13.14
C LEU A 284 1.21 4.17 13.43
N THR A 285 2.02 4.26 12.38
CA THR A 285 3.34 4.91 12.41
C THR A 285 3.38 6.01 11.37
N ASN A 286 3.37 7.27 11.81
CA ASN A 286 3.48 8.44 10.94
C ASN A 286 4.85 9.10 11.12
N ASN A 287 5.73 8.97 10.13
CA ASN A 287 6.99 9.71 10.02
C ASN A 287 6.94 10.80 8.93
N GLY A 288 5.81 10.93 8.21
CA GLY A 288 5.60 11.86 7.10
C GLY A 288 4.48 12.84 7.39
N THR A 289 3.60 13.06 6.42
CA THR A 289 2.45 13.97 6.56
C THR A 289 1.13 13.23 6.38
N ILE A 290 0.18 13.41 7.30
CA ILE A 290 -1.21 12.99 7.13
C ILE A 290 -2.07 14.25 7.07
N THR A 291 -2.60 14.54 5.88
CA THR A 291 -3.45 15.70 5.62
C THR A 291 -4.90 15.28 5.46
N LYS A 292 -5.78 15.98 6.17
CA LYS A 292 -7.23 15.77 6.20
C LYS A 292 -7.88 17.11 5.88
N SER A 293 -8.84 17.20 4.96
CA SER A 293 -9.54 18.47 4.73
C SER A 293 -10.56 18.74 5.85
N SER A 294 -11.69 18.04 5.78
CA SER A 294 -12.83 18.16 6.71
C SER A 294 -13.29 16.82 7.28
N ASN A 295 -12.62 15.72 6.92
CA ASN A 295 -13.04 14.38 7.28
C ASN A 295 -12.42 13.89 8.58
N THR A 296 -12.93 12.75 9.04
CA THR A 296 -12.40 12.03 10.18
C THR A 296 -11.37 11.00 9.73
N PHE A 297 -10.20 11.04 10.35
CA PHE A 297 -9.24 9.94 10.35
C PHE A 297 -9.38 9.18 11.67
N THR A 298 -9.62 7.88 11.60
CA THR A 298 -9.87 7.04 12.79
C THR A 298 -8.72 6.07 12.99
N ALA A 299 -8.05 6.18 14.13
CA ALA A 299 -7.02 5.24 14.58
C ALA A 299 -7.62 4.29 15.63
N GLY A 300 -7.56 2.99 15.32
CA GLY A 300 -8.04 1.89 16.16
C GLY A 300 -6.93 0.93 16.62
N GLY A 301 -5.68 1.18 16.22
CA GLY A 301 -4.51 0.43 16.66
C GLY A 301 -4.17 0.63 18.14
N ALA A 302 -3.37 -0.28 18.71
CA ALA A 302 -2.92 -0.16 20.10
C ALA A 302 -1.87 0.95 20.25
N ASN A 303 -1.07 1.17 19.21
CA ASN A 303 0.00 2.16 19.21
C ASN A 303 -0.21 3.17 18.08
N ILE A 304 -0.10 4.44 18.44
CA ILE A 304 -0.04 5.56 17.51
C ILE A 304 1.30 6.25 17.74
N LEU A 305 2.26 5.97 16.87
CA LEU A 305 3.55 6.64 16.85
C LEU A 305 3.50 7.77 15.80
N ASN A 306 3.45 9.01 16.26
CA ASN A 306 3.48 10.19 15.40
C ASN A 306 4.80 10.94 15.57
N ASN A 307 5.71 10.78 14.60
CA ASN A 307 6.94 11.56 14.46
C ASN A 307 6.84 12.63 13.35
N GLY A 308 5.78 12.56 12.54
CA GLY A 308 5.50 13.48 11.45
C GLY A 308 4.43 14.51 11.77
N THR A 309 3.72 14.98 10.75
CA THR A 309 2.68 16.01 10.88
C THR A 309 1.30 15.40 10.62
N ILE A 310 0.32 15.70 11.46
CA ILE A 310 -1.10 15.36 11.24
C ILE A 310 -1.91 16.65 11.25
N THR A 311 -2.53 17.03 10.12
CA THR A 311 -3.18 18.34 9.95
C THR A 311 -4.59 18.27 9.36
N GLY A 312 -5.38 19.32 9.63
CA GLY A 312 -6.78 19.49 9.22
C GLY A 312 -7.71 18.42 9.79
N GLY A 313 -8.99 18.39 9.40
CA GLY A 313 -9.99 17.39 9.86
C GLY A 313 -10.02 17.05 11.37
N SER A 314 -10.63 15.91 11.71
CA SER A 314 -10.62 15.35 13.08
C SER A 314 -9.83 14.05 13.14
N LEU A 315 -9.13 13.82 14.26
CA LEU A 315 -8.51 12.54 14.62
C LEU A 315 -9.37 11.82 15.66
N ASN A 316 -9.85 10.62 15.35
CA ASN A 316 -10.60 9.81 16.30
C ASN A 316 -9.75 8.66 16.83
N PHE A 317 -9.76 8.50 18.15
CA PHE A 317 -9.24 7.33 18.85
C PHE A 317 -10.40 6.35 19.09
N SER A 318 -10.33 5.15 18.52
CA SER A 318 -11.48 4.22 18.47
C SER A 318 -11.21 2.78 18.93
N ARG A 319 -10.01 2.45 19.41
CA ARG A 319 -9.71 1.11 19.91
C ARG A 319 -10.49 0.82 21.18
N ALA A 320 -11.16 -0.32 21.25
CA ALA A 320 -11.64 -0.86 22.52
C ALA A 320 -10.44 -1.17 23.45
N GLY A 321 -10.33 -0.43 24.55
CA GLY A 321 -9.19 -0.49 25.48
C GLY A 321 -8.12 0.58 25.23
N THR A 322 -6.90 0.32 25.67
CA THR A 322 -5.82 1.33 25.73
C THR A 322 -5.15 1.59 24.39
N GLN A 323 -5.01 2.85 24.00
CA GLN A 323 -4.19 3.33 22.89
C GLN A 323 -3.07 4.19 23.46
N ILE A 324 -1.86 3.96 23.01
CA ILE A 324 -0.70 4.78 23.40
C ILE A 324 -0.43 5.76 22.25
N LEU A 325 -0.53 7.06 22.55
CA LEU A 325 -0.09 8.11 21.64
C LEU A 325 1.32 8.56 22.01
N SER A 326 2.28 8.32 21.13
CA SER A 326 3.70 8.63 21.34
C SER A 326 4.34 9.27 20.11
N GLY A 327 5.59 9.69 20.24
CA GLY A 327 6.38 10.33 19.19
C GLY A 327 6.58 11.83 19.40
N THR A 328 7.30 12.45 18.48
CA THR A 328 7.73 13.86 18.54
C THR A 328 7.05 14.77 17.52
N GLY A 329 6.12 14.20 16.74
CA GLY A 329 5.45 14.89 15.64
C GLY A 329 4.34 15.83 16.09
N SER A 330 3.97 16.77 15.23
CA SER A 330 2.92 17.76 15.50
C SER A 330 1.54 17.27 15.07
N ILE A 331 0.51 17.47 15.90
CA ILE A 331 -0.88 17.19 15.56
C ILE A 331 -1.69 18.50 15.63
N SER A 332 -1.87 19.17 14.50
CA SER A 332 -2.66 20.42 14.41
C SER A 332 -4.08 20.11 13.94
N SER A 333 -4.76 19.24 14.69
CA SER A 333 -6.12 18.78 14.38
C SER A 333 -6.95 18.74 15.68
N ALA A 334 -8.27 18.84 15.55
CA ALA A 334 -9.16 18.44 16.63
C ALA A 334 -9.09 16.93 16.80
N ALA A 335 -9.31 16.43 18.02
CA ALA A 335 -9.36 15.01 18.27
C ALA A 335 -10.53 14.61 19.18
N THR A 336 -10.98 13.37 19.00
CA THR A 336 -12.04 12.77 19.82
C THR A 336 -11.62 11.40 20.34
N ILE A 337 -11.75 11.19 21.65
CA ILE A 337 -11.65 9.86 22.27
C ILE A 337 -13.05 9.28 22.33
N LEU A 338 -13.30 8.23 21.56
CA LEU A 338 -14.60 7.59 21.47
C LEU A 338 -14.89 6.70 22.67
N ALA A 339 -16.18 6.37 22.87
CA ALA A 339 -16.62 5.45 23.91
C ALA A 339 -15.87 4.10 23.83
N GLY A 340 -15.47 3.55 24.98
CA GLY A 340 -14.71 2.31 25.08
C GLY A 340 -13.20 2.47 24.78
N SER A 341 -12.76 3.64 24.33
CA SER A 341 -11.34 3.93 24.10
C SER A 341 -10.70 4.58 25.31
N THR A 342 -9.49 4.13 25.65
CA THR A 342 -8.62 4.80 26.62
C THR A 342 -7.39 5.31 25.89
N VAL A 343 -7.10 6.60 25.94
CA VAL A 343 -5.85 7.15 25.39
C VAL A 343 -4.89 7.44 26.53
N ALA A 344 -3.73 6.82 26.48
CA ALA A 344 -2.59 7.11 27.33
C ALA A 344 -1.54 7.87 26.51
N LEU A 345 -1.01 8.98 27.04
CA LEU A 345 0.13 9.65 26.43
C LEU A 345 1.44 8.91 26.76
N GLY A 346 2.27 8.68 25.74
CA GLY A 346 3.63 8.16 25.85
C GLY A 346 4.72 9.20 25.58
N SER A 347 4.32 10.43 25.25
CA SER A 347 5.17 11.62 25.09
C SER A 347 4.29 12.88 25.18
N ASN A 348 4.90 14.06 25.12
CA ASN A 348 4.15 15.32 25.04
C ASN A 348 3.54 15.50 23.64
N HIS A 349 2.31 16.02 23.57
CA HIS A 349 1.61 16.25 22.30
C HIS A 349 0.88 17.59 22.30
N GLN A 350 0.78 18.19 21.11
CA GLN A 350 -0.09 19.35 20.87
C GLN A 350 -1.32 18.91 20.07
N LEU A 351 -2.49 19.43 20.41
CA LEU A 351 -3.75 19.29 19.68
C LEU A 351 -4.43 20.66 19.55
N THR A 352 -5.33 20.79 18.57
CA THR A 352 -6.22 21.97 18.51
C THR A 352 -7.25 21.91 19.63
N SER A 353 -7.96 20.79 19.72
CA SER A 353 -8.90 20.52 20.79
C SER A 353 -9.01 19.02 21.00
N LEU A 354 -9.47 18.63 22.17
CA LEU A 354 -9.72 17.25 22.54
C LEU A 354 -11.10 17.12 23.18
N SER A 355 -11.94 16.28 22.60
CA SER A 355 -13.20 15.85 23.18
C SER A 355 -13.08 14.42 23.70
N VAL A 356 -13.47 14.18 24.95
CA VAL A 356 -13.54 12.85 25.57
C VAL A 356 -15.01 12.48 25.72
N SER A 357 -15.48 11.57 24.87
CA SER A 357 -16.87 11.11 24.89
C SER A 357 -17.19 10.33 26.17
N THR A 358 -18.47 10.26 26.54
CA THR A 358 -18.96 9.38 27.60
C THR A 358 -18.48 7.95 27.38
N GLY A 359 -17.88 7.33 28.40
CA GLY A 359 -17.29 6.00 28.32
C GLY A 359 -15.90 5.95 27.65
N GLY A 360 -15.36 7.07 27.18
CA GLY A 360 -13.96 7.22 26.81
C GLY A 360 -13.11 7.65 28.01
N THR A 361 -11.80 7.41 27.95
CA THR A 361 -10.86 7.79 29.01
C THR A 361 -9.64 8.52 28.42
N LEU A 362 -9.29 9.66 28.99
CA LEU A 362 -7.98 10.30 28.78
C LEU A 362 -7.10 10.08 30.01
N ASN A 363 -5.87 9.64 29.78
CA ASN A 363 -4.82 9.58 30.79
C ASN A 363 -3.55 10.24 30.24
N THR A 364 -3.17 11.41 30.75
CA THR A 364 -1.93 12.06 30.32
C THR A 364 -0.69 11.50 31.01
N ALA A 365 -0.86 10.59 31.98
CA ALA A 365 0.21 10.00 32.76
C ALA A 365 1.12 11.10 33.35
N THR A 366 2.40 11.11 32.98
CA THR A 366 3.39 12.12 33.38
C THR A 366 3.67 13.15 32.28
N PHE A 367 2.97 13.08 31.15
CA PHE A 367 3.21 13.92 29.98
C PHE A 367 2.22 15.08 29.89
N MET A 368 2.62 16.12 29.17
CA MET A 368 1.82 17.32 28.93
C MET A 368 1.06 17.22 27.62
N LEU A 369 -0.24 17.56 27.68
CA LEU A 369 -1.05 17.83 26.50
C LEU A 369 -1.18 19.36 26.30
N PHE A 370 -0.72 19.85 25.16
CA PHE A 370 -0.85 21.25 24.77
C PHE A 370 -2.10 21.45 23.92
N LEU A 371 -2.91 22.45 24.24
CA LEU A 371 -4.17 22.75 23.57
C LEU A 371 -4.16 24.20 23.07
N ASN A 372 -4.28 24.39 21.76
CA ASN A 372 -4.18 25.73 21.14
C ASN A 372 -5.45 26.25 20.45
N GLY A 373 -6.54 25.47 20.44
CA GLY A 373 -7.81 25.87 19.85
C GLY A 373 -8.57 26.88 20.72
N ALA A 374 -9.40 27.71 20.09
CA ALA A 374 -10.22 28.72 20.77
C ALA A 374 -11.35 28.11 21.61
N GLY A 375 -11.94 28.91 22.50
CA GLY A 375 -13.09 28.51 23.31
C GLY A 375 -12.70 27.50 24.38
N THR A 376 -13.42 26.39 24.52
CA THR A 376 -13.10 25.33 25.49
C THR A 376 -12.40 24.16 24.79
N PRO A 377 -11.07 24.18 24.61
CA PRO A 377 -10.37 23.20 23.79
C PRO A 377 -10.33 21.81 24.43
N LEU A 378 -10.69 21.65 25.71
CA LEU A 378 -10.90 20.36 26.34
C LEU A 378 -12.39 20.16 26.66
N ALA A 379 -13.05 19.20 26.02
CA ALA A 379 -14.41 18.79 26.37
C ALA A 379 -14.37 17.44 27.09
N GLY A 380 -14.81 17.38 28.36
CA GLY A 380 -14.77 16.17 29.18
C GLY A 380 -16.15 15.63 29.50
N ALA A 381 -16.67 14.69 28.73
CA ALA A 381 -17.87 13.90 29.08
C ALA A 381 -17.52 12.48 29.60
N GLY A 382 -16.28 12.03 29.38
CA GLY A 382 -15.76 10.74 29.83
C GLY A 382 -14.91 10.80 31.10
N THR A 383 -14.07 9.79 31.30
CA THR A 383 -13.17 9.66 32.45
C THR A 383 -11.84 10.38 32.18
N MET A 384 -11.33 11.10 33.17
CA MET A 384 -10.12 11.91 33.05
C MET A 384 -9.15 11.56 34.17
N LEU A 385 -7.93 11.11 33.83
CA LEU A 385 -6.95 10.60 34.78
C LEU A 385 -5.61 11.34 34.65
N ASN A 386 -5.03 11.75 35.77
CA ASN A 386 -3.69 12.38 35.85
C ASN A 386 -3.50 13.57 34.91
N ILE A 387 -4.52 14.42 34.75
CA ILE A 387 -4.59 15.42 33.68
C ILE A 387 -3.52 16.50 33.83
N ASN A 388 -2.57 16.54 32.90
CA ASN A 388 -1.55 17.58 32.78
C ASN A 388 -1.74 18.31 31.45
N ILE A 389 -2.24 19.54 31.49
CA ILE A 389 -2.62 20.31 30.29
C ILE A 389 -1.99 21.69 30.32
N THR A 390 -1.50 22.16 29.17
CA THR A 390 -1.16 23.56 28.94
C THR A 390 -2.06 24.17 27.88
N HIS A 391 -2.70 25.28 28.21
CA HIS A 391 -3.46 26.12 27.27
C HIS A 391 -2.51 27.12 26.61
N ASN A 392 -2.21 26.93 25.32
CA ASN A 392 -1.20 27.71 24.57
C ASN A 392 -1.73 28.27 23.23
N GLY A 393 -3.01 28.62 23.20
CA GLY A 393 -3.66 29.19 22.01
C GLY A 393 -3.22 30.61 21.66
N GLY A 394 -3.54 31.03 20.43
CA GLY A 394 -3.47 32.43 20.00
C GLY A 394 -4.82 33.17 20.10
N ALA A 395 -5.87 32.48 20.52
CA ALA A 395 -7.21 33.02 20.74
C ALA A 395 -7.67 32.69 22.16
N ALA A 396 -8.64 33.44 22.70
CA ALA A 396 -9.12 33.25 24.06
C ALA A 396 -9.57 31.80 24.32
N GLN A 397 -9.15 31.26 25.45
CA GLN A 397 -9.47 29.90 25.89
C GLN A 397 -10.21 29.89 27.22
N THR A 398 -11.00 28.85 27.46
CA THR A 398 -11.72 28.60 28.71
C THR A 398 -11.30 27.22 29.21
N VAL A 399 -10.91 27.16 30.49
CA VAL A 399 -10.59 25.88 31.15
C VAL A 399 -11.88 25.11 31.40
N GLN A 400 -11.87 23.81 31.13
CA GLN A 400 -13.00 22.94 31.41
C GLN A 400 -13.22 22.78 32.91
N THR A 401 -14.47 22.89 33.35
CA THR A 401 -14.87 22.93 34.76
C THR A 401 -15.84 21.81 35.14
N ALA A 402 -16.10 20.87 34.23
CA ALA A 402 -16.94 19.72 34.51
C ALA A 402 -16.36 18.90 35.68
N ALA A 403 -17.23 18.38 36.56
CA ALA A 403 -16.84 17.76 37.82
C ALA A 403 -15.96 16.50 37.66
N ASN A 404 -15.96 15.89 36.49
CA ASN A 404 -15.13 14.75 36.11
C ASN A 404 -13.70 15.14 35.68
N VAL A 405 -13.34 16.43 35.68
CA VAL A 405 -12.00 16.90 35.31
C VAL A 405 -11.27 17.45 36.52
N THR A 406 -10.25 16.73 36.97
CA THR A 406 -9.28 17.21 37.97
C THR A 406 -7.92 17.34 37.31
N TYR A 407 -7.38 18.56 37.27
CA TYR A 407 -6.05 18.84 36.75
C TYR A 407 -5.01 18.49 37.80
N ASN A 408 -4.08 17.60 37.44
CA ASN A 408 -2.86 17.37 38.20
C ASN A 408 -1.84 18.48 37.93
N GLN A 409 -1.77 18.96 36.68
CA GLN A 409 -1.02 20.15 36.31
C GLN A 409 -1.81 20.98 35.28
N LEU A 410 -1.85 22.28 35.47
CA LEU A 410 -2.50 23.24 34.57
C LEU A 410 -1.52 24.37 34.23
N GLY A 411 -1.04 24.38 32.98
CA GLY A 411 -0.23 25.45 32.41
C GLY A 411 -1.09 26.46 31.64
N ILE A 412 -0.73 27.73 31.74
CA ILE A 412 -1.39 28.83 31.02
C ILE A 412 -0.30 29.59 30.26
N GLU A 413 -0.29 29.44 28.94
CA GLU A 413 0.69 30.02 28.01
C GLU A 413 -0.04 30.65 26.81
N ASN A 414 -1.18 31.27 27.04
CA ASN A 414 -2.00 31.88 26.01
C ASN A 414 -2.03 33.40 26.17
N ALA A 415 -1.41 34.10 25.22
CA ALA A 415 -1.33 35.56 25.21
C ALA A 415 -2.69 36.26 25.00
N ALA A 416 -3.67 35.59 24.39
CA ALA A 416 -5.04 36.08 24.23
C ALA A 416 -5.92 35.87 25.47
N GLY A 417 -5.35 35.27 26.54
CA GLY A 417 -6.00 35.09 27.82
C GLY A 417 -6.69 33.72 27.98
N VAL A 418 -6.80 33.31 29.25
CA VAL A 418 -7.49 32.08 29.65
C VAL A 418 -8.52 32.41 30.73
N THR A 419 -9.77 32.07 30.48
CA THR A 419 -10.86 32.13 31.45
C THR A 419 -10.79 30.91 32.36
N LEU A 420 -10.61 31.15 33.66
CA LEU A 420 -10.67 30.14 34.70
C LEU A 420 -12.08 30.06 35.30
N PRO A 421 -12.49 28.91 35.86
CA PRO A 421 -13.69 28.84 36.70
C PRO A 421 -13.65 29.88 37.82
N ALA A 422 -14.83 30.39 38.19
CA ALA A 422 -14.96 31.26 39.36
C ALA A 422 -14.35 30.55 40.59
N ALA A 423 -13.52 31.27 41.33
CA ALA A 423 -12.97 30.78 42.58
C ALA A 423 -14.12 30.44 43.54
N LYS A 424 -14.10 29.24 44.12
CA LYS A 424 -15.05 28.90 45.20
C LYS A 424 -14.75 29.84 46.38
N PRO A 425 -15.71 30.65 46.85
CA PRO A 425 -15.48 31.48 48.02
C PRO A 425 -15.03 30.60 49.18
N LEU A 426 -13.92 30.97 49.84
CA LEU A 426 -13.58 30.37 51.12
C LEU A 426 -14.64 30.84 52.12
N LEU A 427 -15.58 29.95 52.44
CA LEU A 427 -16.39 30.10 53.64
C LEU A 427 -15.41 30.01 54.81
N ARG A 428 -15.14 31.15 55.45
CA ARG A 428 -14.51 31.16 56.77
C ARG A 428 -15.61 30.75 57.75
N ASP A 429 -15.53 29.52 58.26
CA ASP A 429 -16.30 29.09 59.41
C ASP A 429 -15.80 29.79 60.68
#